data_AF-A0A401TUZ5-F1
#
_entry.id   AF-A0A401TUZ5-F1
#
_cell.length_a   1.000
_cell.length_b   1.000
_cell.length_c   1.000
_cell.angle_alpha   90.00
_cell.angle_beta   90.00
_cell.angle_gamma   90.00
#
_symmetry.space_group_name_H-M   'P 1'
#
loop_
_entity.id
_entity.type
_entity.pdbx_description
1 polymer ?
#
loop_
_entity_poly.entity_id
_entity_poly.type
_entity_poly.pdbx_seq_one_letter_code
_entity_poly.pdbx_strand_id
1 'polypeptide(L)' 'MFEAHFQTFEEPEGGVALAARLSALREELARHKLTGFVVPRADQQQNEYVAASEERLAWLTGFTGSAGLA' A
#
# COMPACT_ATOMS: atom_id res chain seq x y z
N MET A 1 19.94 -20.51 -19.28
CA MET A 1 19.23 -19.91 -18.12
C MET A 1 18.65 -18.60 -18.62
N PHE A 2 17.36 -18.34 -18.40
CA PHE A 2 16.73 -17.09 -18.80
C PHE A 2 16.87 -16.10 -17.64
N GLU A 3 17.43 -14.92 -17.90
CA GLU A 3 17.64 -13.87 -16.91
C GLU A 3 16.77 -12.67 -17.27
N ALA A 4 15.87 -12.28 -16.38
CA ALA A 4 15.00 -11.13 -16.56
C ALA A 4 15.79 -9.85 -16.26
N HIS A 5 16.07 -9.04 -17.29
CA HIS A 5 16.89 -7.83 -17.17
C HIS A 5 16.07 -6.59 -16.77
N PHE A 6 14.75 -6.61 -16.98
CA PHE A 6 13.86 -5.45 -16.83
C PHE A 6 12.73 -5.66 -15.82
N GLN A 7 12.65 -6.84 -15.19
CA GLN A 7 11.58 -7.19 -14.25
C GLN A 7 12.15 -7.97 -13.06
N THR A 8 11.83 -7.52 -11.85
CA THR A 8 12.10 -8.23 -10.60
C THR A 8 10.81 -8.88 -10.10
N PHE A 9 10.93 -10.06 -9.50
CA PHE A 9 9.81 -10.78 -8.86
C PHE A 9 9.92 -10.77 -7.33
N GLU A 10 10.77 -9.90 -6.79
CA GLU A 10 10.91 -9.72 -5.34
C GLU A 10 9.67 -9.00 -4.80
N GLU A 11 9.06 -9.56 -3.77
CA GLU A 11 7.94 -8.92 -3.06
C GLU A 11 8.49 -7.87 -2.09
N PRO A 12 7.95 -6.63 -2.07
CA PRO A 12 8.38 -5.61 -1.13
C PRO A 12 7.99 -6.01 0.31
N GLU A 13 8.83 -5.62 1.29
CA GLU A 13 8.74 -5.88 2.74
C GLU A 13 7.42 -6.51 3.25
N GLY A 14 7.40 -7.84 3.36
CA GLY A 14 6.26 -8.61 3.86
C GLY A 14 6.23 -8.80 5.39
N GLY A 15 5.04 -9.10 5.92
CA GLY A 15 4.86 -9.65 7.27
C GLY A 15 4.79 -8.63 8.39
N VAL A 16 5.88 -8.44 9.15
CA VAL A 16 5.88 -7.71 10.43
C VAL A 16 5.66 -6.20 10.24
N ALA A 17 6.27 -5.62 9.20
CA ALA A 17 6.14 -4.19 8.93
C ALA A 17 4.70 -3.79 8.56
N LEU A 18 4.01 -4.62 7.77
CA LEU A 18 2.61 -4.40 7.37
C LEU A 18 1.68 -4.44 8.58
N ALA A 19 1.82 -5.47 9.44
CA ALA A 19 1.01 -5.61 10.65
C ALA A 19 1.20 -4.41 11.61
N ALA A 20 2.44 -3.95 11.78
CA ALA A 20 2.75 -2.79 12.61
C ALA A 20 2.12 -1.49 12.07
N ARG A 21 2.23 -1.24 10.75
CA ARG A 21 1.61 -0.07 10.10
C ARG A 21 0.09 -0.09 10.25
N LEU A 22 -0.54 -1.25 10.07
CA LEU A 22 -1.98 -1.39 10.21
C LEU A 22 -2.45 -1.18 11.67
N SER A 23 -1.67 -1.65 12.65
CA SER A 23 -1.93 -1.38 14.07
C SER A 23 -1.86 0.12 14.36
N ALA A 24 -0.80 0.78 13.90
CA ALA A 24 -0.63 2.23 14.09
C ALA A 24 -1.76 3.04 13.45
N LEU A 25 -2.20 2.66 12.23
CA LEU A 25 -3.35 3.30 11.59
C LEU A 25 -4.62 3.17 12.44
N ARG A 26 -4.92 1.98 12.96
CA ARG A 26 -6.11 1.75 13.80
C ARG A 26 -6.07 2.57 15.10
N GLU A 27 -4.90 2.72 15.70
CA GLU A 27 -4.71 3.58 16.86
C GLU A 27 -5.03 5.05 16.52
N GLU A 28 -4.56 5.55 15.37
CA GLU A 28 -4.89 6.91 14.92
C GLU A 28 -6.39 7.08 14.66
N LEU A 29 -7.05 6.12 14.01
CA LEU A 29 -8.50 6.18 13.81
C LEU A 29 -9.25 6.28 15.14
N ALA A 30 -8.84 5.50 16.16
CA ALA A 30 -9.42 5.56 17.49
C ALA A 30 -9.20 6.94 18.16
N ARG A 31 -7.99 7.52 18.07
CA ARG A 31 -7.68 8.86 18.60
C ARG A 31 -8.57 9.93 17.98
N HIS A 32 -8.82 9.83 16.67
CA HIS A 32 -9.65 10.76 15.92
C HIS A 32 -11.16 10.46 16.00
N LYS A 33 -11.57 9.40 16.71
CA LYS A 33 -12.97 8.92 16.79
C LYS A 33 -13.57 8.60 15.41
N LEU A 34 -12.76 8.05 14.52
CA LEU A 34 -13.16 7.61 13.18
C LEU A 34 -13.44 6.10 13.19
N THR A 35 -14.51 5.69 12.49
CA THR A 35 -14.88 4.27 12.38
C THR A 35 -14.10 3.55 11.27
N GLY A 36 -13.56 4.29 10.31
CA GLY A 36 -12.85 3.72 9.18
C GLY A 36 -12.13 4.79 8.37
N PHE A 37 -11.30 4.33 7.43
CA PHE A 37 -10.55 5.14 6.50
C PHE A 37 -10.42 4.37 5.20
N VAL A 38 -10.64 5.05 4.07
CA VAL A 38 -10.63 4.43 2.75
C VAL A 38 -9.32 4.77 2.06
N VAL A 39 -8.61 3.75 1.59
CA VAL A 39 -7.31 3.90 0.91
C VAL A 39 -7.45 3.48 -0.55
N PRO A 40 -7.60 4.42 -1.50
CA PRO A 40 -7.65 4.08 -2.92
C PRO A 40 -6.25 3.76 -3.47
N ARG A 41 -6.20 2.95 -4.53
CA ARG A 41 -5.04 2.88 -5.42
C ARG A 41 -5.02 4.12 -6.34
N ALA A 42 -4.62 5.27 -5.81
CA ALA A 42 -4.52 6.52 -6.56
C ALA A 42 -3.59 7.52 -5.84
N ASP A 43 -2.99 8.43 -6.61
CA ASP A 43 -2.47 9.69 -6.09
C ASP A 43 -3.55 10.78 -6.09
N GLN A 44 -3.17 11.99 -5.68
CA GLN A 44 -4.07 13.15 -5.65
C GLN A 44 -4.59 13.58 -7.04
N GLN A 45 -3.91 13.18 -8.13
CA GLN A 45 -4.33 13.43 -9.52
C GLN A 45 -5.14 12.27 -10.11
N GLN A 46 -5.39 11.21 -9.34
CA GLN A 46 -6.08 10.00 -9.79
C GLN A 46 -5.38 9.31 -10.97
N ASN A 47 -4.05 9.35 -10.99
CA ASN A 47 -3.27 8.69 -12.04
C ASN A 47 -3.41 7.17 -11.99
N GLU A 48 -3.36 6.55 -13.17
CA GLU A 48 -3.29 5.09 -13.30
C GLU A 48 -1.93 4.53 -12.85
N TYR A 49 -0.86 5.31 -12.95
CA TYR A 49 0.46 4.95 -12.45
C TYR A 49 0.85 5.91 -11.34
N VAL A 50 1.03 5.35 -10.15
CA VAL A 50 1.28 6.10 -8.92
C VAL A 50 2.77 6.01 -8.62
N ALA A 51 3.40 7.14 -8.30
CA ALA A 51 4.80 7.14 -7.89
C ALA A 51 4.96 6.34 -6.58
N ALA A 52 6.10 5.68 -6.37
CA ALA A 52 6.32 4.84 -5.18
C ALA A 52 6.04 5.55 -3.84
N SER A 53 6.29 6.85 -3.75
CA SER A 53 5.99 7.66 -2.55
C SER A 53 4.48 7.81 -2.26
N GLU A 54 3.64 7.58 -3.27
CA GLU A 54 2.19 7.76 -3.23
C GLU A 54 1.42 6.42 -3.20
N GLU A 55 2.12 5.27 -3.26
CA GLU A 55 1.54 3.91 -3.24
C GLU A 55 1.06 3.48 -1.84
N ARG A 56 0.21 4.30 -1.20
CA ARG A 56 -0.26 4.11 0.18
C ARG A 56 -0.95 2.78 0.41
N LEU A 57 -1.73 2.30 -0.57
CA LEU A 57 -2.42 1.02 -0.49
C LEU A 57 -1.43 -0.14 -0.40
N ALA A 58 -0.39 -0.13 -1.25
CA ALA A 58 0.67 -1.13 -1.23
C ALA A 58 1.49 -1.04 0.06
N TRP A 59 1.86 0.18 0.48
CA TRP A 59 2.62 0.42 1.70
C TRP A 59 1.92 -0.11 2.97
N LEU A 60 0.58 0.04 3.03
CA LEU A 60 -0.23 -0.37 4.17
C LEU A 60 -0.59 -1.86 4.15
N THR A 61 -0.90 -2.41 2.98
CA THR A 61 -1.53 -3.75 2.87
C THR A 61 -0.69 -4.79 2.13
N GLY A 62 0.37 -4.37 1.43
CA GLY A 62 1.11 -5.22 0.49
C GLY A 62 0.40 -5.45 -0.84
N PHE A 63 -0.79 -4.89 -1.06
CA PHE A 63 -1.51 -5.03 -2.32
C PHE A 63 -0.86 -4.21 -3.45
N THR A 64 -0.31 -4.89 -4.45
CA THR A 64 0.38 -4.30 -5.61
C THR A 64 -0.41 -4.40 -6.92
N GLY A 65 -1.68 -4.83 -6.85
CA GLY A 65 -2.56 -4.86 -8.02
C GLY A 65 -2.89 -3.46 -8.56
N SER A 66 -3.19 -3.38 -9.86
CA SER A 66 -3.41 -2.09 -10.54
C SER A 66 -4.71 -1.39 -10.14
N ALA A 67 -5.72 -2.12 -9.66
CA ALA A 67 -6.99 -1.59 -9.20
C ALA A 67 -7.33 -2.17 -7.82
N GLY A 68 -7.48 -1.28 -6.81
CA GLY A 68 -7.73 -1.70 -5.44
C GLY A 68 -8.28 -0.57 -4.56
N LEU A 69 -8.97 -0.99 -3.50
CA LEU A 69 -9.53 -0.15 -2.46
C LEU A 69 -9.55 -0.97 -1.17
N ALA A 70 -9.14 -0.36 -0.06
CA ALA A 70 -9.22 -0.94 1.28
C ALA A 70 -9.92 0.00 2.26
#